data_AF-A0A3M1LJ26-F1
#
_entry.id   AF-A0A3M1LJ26-F1
#
_cell.length_a   1.000
_cell.length_b   1.000
_cell.length_c   1.000
_cell.angle_alpha   90.00
_cell.angle_beta   90.00
_cell.angle_gamma   90.00
#
_symmetry.space_group_name_H-M   'P 1'
#
loop_
_entity.id
_entity.type
_entity.pdbx_description
1 polymer ?
#
loop_
_entity_poly.entity_id
_entity_poly.type
_entity_poly.pdbx_seq_one_letter_code
_entity_poly.pdbx_strand_id
1 'polypeptide(L)'
;DGFITQVVSQTTAGQMVIEWDTAEPAVGQVWYRVRAPSAPVTPPGTLLPYALYLPLVTRWQLPDRYTPAEQSLSTHHQAVIEGLQEGQVVEFVILSRRLTGGACQTSVSPFYQVVVRTSGSTWLRPRYGGRWG
;
A
#
# COMPACT_ATOMS: atom_id res chain seq x y z
N ASP A 1 -11.29 4.40 -10.12
CA ASP A 1 -12.19 5.41 -10.71
C ASP A 1 -11.50 6.75 -10.99
N GLY A 2 -10.21 6.91 -10.66
CA GLY A 2 -9.49 8.16 -10.89
C GLY A 2 -9.77 9.22 -9.82
N PHE A 3 -10.53 8.88 -8.77
CA PHE A 3 -10.84 9.82 -7.71
C PHE A 3 -9.66 10.08 -6.79
N ILE A 4 -8.94 9.02 -6.40
CA ILE A 4 -7.71 9.10 -5.60
C ILE A 4 -6.52 9.26 -6.55
N THR A 5 -5.73 10.31 -6.36
CA THR A 5 -4.61 10.69 -7.23
C THR A 5 -3.40 11.17 -6.41
N GLN A 6 -2.29 11.45 -7.08
CA GLN A 6 -1.07 12.01 -6.48
C GLN A 6 -0.56 11.25 -5.25
N VAL A 7 -0.70 9.92 -5.25
CA VAL A 7 -0.30 9.10 -4.10
C VAL A 7 1.21 9.10 -3.94
N VAL A 8 1.66 9.62 -2.80
CA VAL A 8 3.07 9.59 -2.36
C VAL A 8 3.20 8.85 -1.06
N SER A 9 4.36 8.23 -0.89
CA SER A 9 4.76 7.73 0.41
C SER A 9 6.17 8.14 0.76
N GLN A 10 6.38 8.42 2.04
CA GLN A 10 7.68 8.77 2.60
C GLN A 10 7.91 7.88 3.82
N THR A 11 9.08 7.26 3.90
CA THR A 11 9.48 6.46 5.07
C THR A 11 10.58 7.20 5.81
N THR A 12 10.35 7.44 7.10
CA THR A 12 11.29 8.16 7.98
C THR A 12 11.25 7.53 9.37
N ALA A 13 12.41 7.14 9.91
CA ALA A 13 12.58 6.76 11.31
C ALA A 13 11.52 5.80 11.89
N GLY A 14 11.19 4.73 11.15
CA GLY A 14 10.23 3.72 11.61
C GLY A 14 8.76 4.12 11.45
N GLN A 15 8.49 5.18 10.71
CA GLN A 15 7.16 5.58 10.28
C GLN A 15 7.09 5.65 8.76
N MET A 16 5.87 5.52 8.25
CA MET A 16 5.54 5.75 6.85
C MET A 16 4.38 6.72 6.78
N VAL A 17 4.61 7.84 6.12
CA VAL A 17 3.60 8.85 5.82
C VAL A 17 3.10 8.59 4.40
N ILE A 18 1.79 8.50 4.24
CA ILE A 18 1.11 8.32 2.95
C ILE A 18 0.24 9.55 2.73
N GLU A 19 0.43 10.22 1.61
CA GLU A 19 -0.35 11.38 1.22
C GLU A 19 -0.98 11.15 -0.15
N TRP A 20 -2.16 11.69 -0.34
CA TRP A 20 -2.90 11.58 -1.59
C TRP A 20 -3.90 12.72 -1.74
N ASP A 21 -4.27 12.97 -2.98
CA ASP A 21 -5.32 13.93 -3.33
C ASP A 21 -6.59 13.21 -3.77
N THR A 22 -7.73 13.86 -3.54
CA THR A 22 -9.03 13.48 -4.09
C THR A 22 -9.61 14.57 -4.98
N ALA A 23 -10.37 14.18 -6.00
CA ALA A 23 -10.98 15.14 -6.92
C ALA A 23 -12.06 16.03 -6.26
N GLU A 24 -12.64 15.59 -5.15
CA GLU A 24 -13.65 16.31 -4.36
C GLU A 24 -13.39 16.07 -2.86
N PRO A 25 -13.92 16.93 -1.98
CA PRO A 25 -13.81 16.73 -0.53
C PRO A 25 -14.34 15.35 -0.10
N ALA A 26 -13.48 14.60 0.58
CA ALA A 26 -13.78 13.25 1.05
C ALA A 26 -13.21 13.02 2.46
N VAL A 27 -13.61 11.92 3.07
CA VAL A 27 -12.94 11.33 4.24
C VAL A 27 -11.95 10.30 3.75
N GLY A 28 -10.73 10.32 4.29
CA GLY A 28 -9.64 9.42 3.94
C GLY A 28 -9.33 8.34 4.99
N GLN A 29 -8.96 7.14 4.55
CA GLN A 29 -8.42 6.08 5.41
C GLN A 29 -7.45 5.18 4.63
N VAL A 30 -6.43 4.64 5.29
CA VAL A 30 -5.52 3.65 4.72
C VAL A 30 -5.72 2.30 5.40
N TRP A 31 -5.89 1.25 4.60
CA TRP A 31 -5.85 -0.14 5.07
C TRP A 31 -4.54 -0.75 4.62
N TYR A 32 -3.82 -1.40 5.55
CA TYR A 32 -2.47 -1.90 5.29
C TYR A 32 -2.20 -3.25 5.95
N ARG A 33 -1.12 -3.90 5.51
CA ARG A 33 -0.45 -5.01 6.18
C ARG A 33 1.07 -4.80 6.15
N VAL A 34 1.77 -5.33 7.14
CA VAL A 34 3.23 -5.28 7.22
C VAL A 34 3.79 -6.68 7.13
N ARG A 35 4.69 -6.91 6.17
CA ARG A 35 5.43 -8.17 6.04
C ARG A 35 6.86 -7.99 6.52
N ALA A 36 7.36 -9.00 7.22
CA ALA A 36 8.77 -9.11 7.52
C ALA A 36 9.60 -9.13 6.21
N PRO A 37 10.87 -8.68 6.26
CA PRO A 37 11.78 -8.86 5.15
C PRO A 37 11.81 -10.34 4.75
N SER A 38 11.58 -10.65 3.48
CA SER A 38 11.76 -12.02 3.00
C SER A 38 13.24 -12.36 3.06
N ALA A 39 13.62 -13.36 3.87
CA ALA A 39 14.96 -13.92 3.80
C ALA A 39 15.24 -14.39 2.35
N PRO A 40 16.48 -14.25 1.84
CA PRO A 40 16.84 -14.89 0.58
C PRO A 40 16.50 -16.38 0.69
N VAL A 41 15.74 -16.90 -0.27
CA VAL A 41 15.56 -18.35 -0.37
C VAL A 41 16.92 -18.89 -0.81
N THR A 42 17.72 -19.39 0.13
CA THR A 42 18.92 -20.15 -0.22
C THR A 42 18.42 -21.46 -0.82
N PRO A 43 18.65 -21.75 -2.12
CA PRO A 43 18.34 -23.07 -2.64
C PRO A 43 19.13 -24.08 -1.80
N PRO A 44 18.52 -25.20 -1.34
CA PRO A 44 19.29 -26.25 -0.68
C PRO A 44 20.44 -26.65 -1.61
N GLY A 45 21.66 -26.48 -1.10
CA GLY A 45 22.89 -26.64 -1.86
C GLY A 45 23.01 -28.04 -2.44
N THR A 46 22.53 -28.20 -3.68
CA THR A 46 22.84 -29.33 -4.55
C THR A 46 22.61 -28.82 -5.98
N LEU A 47 23.71 -28.53 -6.67
CA LEU A 47 23.71 -28.23 -8.10
C LEU A 47 23.32 -29.51 -8.85
N LEU A 48 22.00 -29.78 -8.95
CA LEU A 48 21.47 -30.70 -9.94
C LEU A 48 21.68 -30.05 -11.31
N PRO A 49 22.10 -30.79 -12.36
CA PRO A 49 22.41 -30.23 -13.69
C PRO A 49 21.20 -29.60 -14.41
N TYR A 50 20.02 -29.67 -13.80
CA TYR A 50 18.77 -29.04 -14.21
C TYR A 50 18.29 -28.14 -13.07
N ALA A 51 18.65 -26.85 -13.10
CA ALA A 51 18.07 -25.88 -12.18
C ALA A 51 16.60 -25.65 -12.59
N LEU A 52 15.67 -26.29 -11.89
CA LEU A 52 14.25 -26.04 -12.05
C LEU A 52 13.93 -24.70 -11.38
N TYR A 53 13.78 -23.64 -12.19
CA TYR A 53 13.39 -22.34 -11.67
C TYR A 53 11.90 -22.37 -11.31
N LEU A 54 11.59 -22.52 -10.03
CA LEU A 54 10.21 -22.42 -9.56
C LEU A 54 9.80 -20.94 -9.56
N PRO A 55 8.71 -20.55 -10.24
CA PRO A 55 8.22 -19.18 -10.16
C PRO A 55 7.86 -18.86 -8.71
N LEU A 56 8.37 -17.73 -8.20
CA LEU A 56 8.03 -17.26 -6.87
C LEU A 56 6.52 -16.96 -6.80
N VAL A 57 5.77 -17.84 -6.11
CA VAL A 57 4.33 -17.64 -5.88
C VAL A 57 4.14 -16.76 -4.65
N THR A 58 3.95 -15.45 -4.85
CA THR A 58 3.56 -14.56 -3.75
C THR A 58 2.05 -14.65 -3.51
N ARG A 59 1.66 -15.21 -2.36
CA ARG A 59 0.26 -15.15 -1.88
C ARG A 59 -0.07 -13.71 -1.46
N TRP A 60 -0.91 -13.05 -2.23
CA TRP A 60 -1.53 -11.80 -1.81
C TRP A 60 -2.51 -12.09 -0.68
N GLN A 61 -2.41 -11.34 0.41
CA GLN A 61 -3.39 -11.37 1.49
C GLN A 61 -3.95 -9.96 1.63
N LEU A 62 -5.21 -9.89 2.01
CA LEU A 62 -5.90 -8.62 2.24
C LEU A 62 -5.21 -7.86 3.39
N PRO A 63 -5.28 -6.52 3.39
CA PRO A 63 -4.91 -5.71 4.54
C PRO A 63 -5.64 -6.16 5.81
N ASP A 64 -4.92 -6.24 6.92
CA ASP A 64 -5.42 -6.68 8.23
C ASP A 64 -5.41 -5.58 9.29
N ARG A 65 -4.86 -4.40 8.96
CA ARG A 65 -4.79 -3.21 9.81
C ARG A 65 -5.32 -1.99 9.07
N TYR A 66 -5.69 -0.95 9.83
CA TYR A 66 -6.19 0.30 9.27
C TYR A 66 -5.75 1.49 10.12
N THR A 67 -5.58 2.64 9.48
CA THR A 67 -5.36 3.92 10.15
C THR A 67 -6.68 4.48 10.66
N PRO A 68 -6.67 5.44 11.61
CA PRO A 68 -7.86 6.25 11.88
C PRO A 68 -8.37 6.89 10.58
N ALA A 69 -9.69 7.00 10.45
CA ALA A 69 -10.30 7.74 9.34
C ALA A 69 -10.24 9.25 9.65
N GLU A 70 -9.90 10.04 8.65
CA GLU A 70 -9.98 11.49 8.74
C GLU A 70 -11.44 11.92 8.91
N GLN A 71 -11.75 12.81 9.85
CA GLN A 71 -13.14 13.23 10.10
C GLN A 71 -13.52 14.51 9.36
N SER A 72 -12.54 15.25 8.84
CA SER A 72 -12.73 16.42 7.98
C SER A 72 -12.90 15.99 6.52
N LEU A 73 -13.81 16.69 5.82
CA LEU A 73 -13.87 16.63 4.36
C LEU A 73 -12.75 17.50 3.80
N SER A 74 -11.76 16.87 3.17
CA SER A 74 -10.61 17.53 2.55
C SER A 74 -10.38 16.96 1.15
N THR A 75 -9.63 17.68 0.32
CA THR A 75 -9.12 17.18 -0.97
C THR A 75 -7.67 16.69 -0.88
N HIS A 76 -6.96 17.02 0.20
CA HIS A 76 -5.60 16.55 0.47
C HIS A 76 -5.61 15.79 1.79
N HIS A 77 -5.07 14.58 1.78
CA HIS A 77 -5.14 13.65 2.90
C HIS A 77 -3.75 13.17 3.30
N GLN A 78 -3.63 12.80 4.57
CA GLN A 78 -2.43 12.18 5.11
C GLN A 78 -2.80 11.07 6.09
N ALA A 79 -2.06 9.97 6.03
CA ALA A 79 -2.13 8.89 7.00
C ALA A 79 -0.73 8.46 7.43
N VAL A 80 -0.58 8.13 8.70
CA VAL A 80 0.69 7.70 9.29
C VAL A 80 0.59 6.25 9.75
N ILE A 81 1.55 5.44 9.34
CA ILE A 81 1.76 4.07 9.84
C ILE A 81 3.03 4.07 10.67
N GLU A 82 2.94 3.66 11.93
CA GLU A 82 4.05 3.68 12.88
C GLU A 82 4.57 2.27 13.21
N GLY A 83 5.70 2.21 13.94
CA GLY A 83 6.27 0.96 14.45
C GLY A 83 6.87 0.07 13.36
N LEU A 84 7.28 0.68 12.24
CA LEU A 84 7.90 0.00 11.12
C LEU A 84 9.40 -0.19 11.34
N GLN A 85 9.94 -1.26 10.77
CA GLN A 85 11.36 -1.57 10.79
C GLN A 85 11.93 -1.56 9.37
N GLU A 86 13.20 -1.19 9.24
CA GLU A 86 13.89 -1.20 7.96
C GLU A 86 13.83 -2.58 7.28
N GLY A 87 13.60 -2.60 5.97
CA GLY A 87 13.47 -3.80 5.17
C GLY A 87 12.10 -4.48 5.23
N GLN A 88 11.20 -4.07 6.14
CA GLN A 88 9.81 -4.52 6.10
C GLN A 88 9.12 -4.03 4.82
N VAL A 89 8.06 -4.75 4.43
CA VAL A 89 7.24 -4.37 3.28
C VAL A 89 5.85 -4.00 3.77
N VAL A 90 5.45 -2.76 3.51
CA VAL A 90 4.09 -2.28 3.74
C VAL A 90 3.30 -2.45 2.44
N GLU A 91 2.19 -3.18 2.52
CA GLU A 91 1.21 -3.24 1.44
C GLU A 91 -0.08 -2.57 1.88
N PHE A 92 -0.62 -1.70 1.05
CA PHE A 92 -1.78 -0.91 1.44
C PHE A 92 -2.69 -0.52 0.28
N VAL A 93 -3.91 -0.13 0.64
CA VAL A 93 -4.90 0.54 -0.21
C VAL A 93 -5.44 1.76 0.52
N ILE A 94 -5.83 2.75 -0.26
CA ILE A 94 -6.46 3.97 0.21
C ILE A 94 -7.95 3.88 -0.06
N LEU A 95 -8.74 4.29 0.92
CA LEU A 95 -10.19 4.41 0.85
C LEU A 95 -10.55 5.88 1.03
N SER A 96 -11.30 6.43 0.08
CA SER A 96 -11.83 7.78 0.18
C SER A 96 -13.34 7.77 -0.01
N ARG A 97 -14.06 8.25 1.00
CA ARG A 97 -15.53 8.28 1.01
C ARG A 97 -16.04 9.71 0.85
N ARG A 98 -16.91 9.92 -0.15
CA ARG A 98 -17.61 11.19 -0.39
C ARG A 98 -19.12 10.99 -0.40
N LEU A 99 -19.86 12.07 -0.24
CA LEU A 99 -21.31 12.09 -0.43
C LEU A 99 -21.61 12.49 -1.88
N THR A 100 -22.26 11.61 -2.63
CA THR A 100 -22.67 11.87 -4.02
C THR A 100 -24.15 11.58 -4.15
N GLY A 101 -24.94 12.60 -4.50
CA GLY A 101 -26.40 12.44 -4.67
C GLY A 101 -27.14 11.96 -3.42
N GLY A 102 -26.65 12.30 -2.23
CA GLY A 102 -27.25 11.89 -0.95
C GLY A 102 -26.83 10.48 -0.47
N ALA A 103 -25.96 9.78 -1.20
CA ALA A 103 -25.43 8.49 -0.80
C ALA A 103 -23.91 8.53 -0.60
N CYS A 104 -23.39 7.72 0.33
CA CYS A 104 -21.96 7.57 0.55
C CYS A 104 -21.36 6.69 -0.54
N GLN A 105 -20.46 7.26 -1.35
CA GLN A 105 -19.67 6.53 -2.33
C GLN A 105 -18.23 6.39 -1.82
N THR A 106 -17.73 5.15 -1.76
CA THR A 106 -16.33 4.88 -1.40
C THR A 106 -15.54 4.55 -2.66
N SER A 107 -14.49 5.32 -2.90
CA SER A 107 -13.48 5.10 -3.94
C SER A 107 -12.30 4.36 -3.31
N VAL A 108 -11.70 3.42 -4.06
CA VAL A 108 -10.58 2.62 -3.60
C VAL A 108 -9.41 2.78 -4.56
N SER A 109 -8.22 3.01 -4.02
CA SER A 109 -7.00 3.03 -4.82
C SER A 109 -6.60 1.63 -5.28
N PRO A 110 -5.68 1.52 -6.25
CA PRO A 110 -4.92 0.29 -6.48
C PRO A 110 -4.14 -0.12 -5.22
N PHE A 111 -3.66 -1.37 -5.22
CA PHE A 111 -2.72 -1.84 -4.21
C PHE A 111 -1.33 -1.24 -4.42
N TYR A 112 -0.75 -0.78 -3.34
CA TYR A 112 0.62 -0.28 -3.27
C TYR A 112 1.48 -1.20 -2.41
N GLN A 113 2.76 -1.29 -2.75
CA GLN A 113 3.75 -2.03 -2.00
C GLN A 113 5.01 -1.17 -1.87
N VAL A 114 5.46 -0.94 -0.63
CA VAL A 114 6.62 -0.11 -0.34
C VAL A 114 7.53 -0.83 0.63
N VAL A 115 8.83 -0.81 0.33
CA VAL A 115 9.86 -1.31 1.25
C VAL A 115 10.25 -0.17 2.19
N VAL A 116 10.20 -0.42 3.49
CA VAL A 116 10.58 0.54 4.52
C VAL A 116 12.07 0.79 4.47
N ARG A 117 12.46 2.05 4.33
CA ARG A 117 13.86 2.51 4.33
C ARG A 117 14.08 3.51 5.44
N THR A 118 15.33 3.66 5.87
CA THR A 118 15.74 4.60 6.94
C THR A 118 15.42 6.06 6.56
N SER A 119 15.52 6.41 5.28
CA SER A 119 14.91 7.62 4.69
C SER A 119 14.63 7.43 3.19
N GLY A 120 13.56 8.03 2.69
CA GLY A 120 13.29 8.09 1.25
C GLY A 120 11.84 8.45 0.91
N SER A 121 11.65 9.21 -0.17
CA SER A 121 10.35 9.47 -0.80
C SER A 121 10.21 8.65 -2.08
N THR A 122 9.02 8.14 -2.36
CA THR A 122 8.75 7.40 -3.59
C THR A 122 7.36 7.71 -4.09
N TRP A 123 7.28 8.16 -5.36
CA TRP A 123 6.03 8.25 -6.10
C TRP A 123 5.52 6.85 -6.39
N LEU A 124 4.29 6.56 -5.99
CA LEU A 124 3.77 5.22 -6.08
C LEU A 124 3.06 5.01 -7.41
N ARG A 125 3.57 4.04 -8.18
CA ARG A 125 2.89 3.56 -9.39
C ARG A 125 1.89 2.48 -8.98
N PRO A 126 0.63 2.55 -9.46
CA PRO A 126 -0.34 1.48 -9.30
C PRO A 126 0.23 0.13 -9.73
N ARG A 127 0.09 -0.89 -8.89
CA ARG A 127 0.28 -2.26 -9.35
C ARG A 127 -1.03 -2.73 -9.97
N TYR A 128 -1.13 -2.65 -11.30
CA TYR A 128 -2.24 -3.26 -12.02
C TYR A 128 -2.03 -4.78 -12.06
N GLY A 129 -2.74 -5.51 -11.19
CA GLY A 129 -2.83 -6.96 -11.20
C GLY A 129 -4.26 -7.41 -11.50
N GLY A 130 -4.46 -8.03 -12.67
CA GLY A 130 -5.57 -8.94 -12.98
C GLY A 130 -7.01 -8.43 -12.86
N ARG A 131 -7.60 -8.15 -14.03
CA ARG A 131 -9.05 -8.01 -14.27
C ARG A 131 -9.84 -9.14 -13.57
N TRP A 132 -10.90 -8.79 -12.84
CA TRP A 132 -11.95 -9.74 -12.43
C TRP A 132 -13.22 -9.45 -13.23
N GLY A 133 -13.79 -10.51 -13.82
CA GLY A 133 -15.11 -10.51 -14.44
C GLY A 133 -16.20 -10.92 -13.46
#